data_AF-A0A7M2TET1-F1
#
_entry.id   AF-A0A7M2TET1-F1
#
_cell.length_a   1.000
_cell.length_b   1.000
_cell.length_c   1.000
_cell.angle_alpha   90.00
_cell.angle_beta   90.00
_cell.angle_gamma   90.00
#
_symmetry.space_group_name_H-M   'P 1'
#
loop_
_entity.id
_entity.type
_entity.pdbx_description
1 polymer ?
#
loop_
_entity_poly.entity_id
_entity_poly.type
_entity_poly.pdbx_seq_one_letter_code
_entity_poly.pdbx_strand_id
1 'polypeptide(L)'
;MRWRNTLAVLGLLPLNTLLVGYGWLAAGMTAWAAGFGPEPYRPPMAELGAACGGVALIGVVLWWAGLRRAAAFQAVPLLALLALMLG
;
A
#
# COMPACT_ATOMS: atom_id res chain seq x y z
N MET A 1 23.68 -7.40 10.58
CA MET A 1 22.38 -7.66 9.90
C MET A 1 21.22 -6.78 10.38
N ARG A 2 21.15 -6.33 11.65
CA ARG A 2 20.05 -5.48 12.15
C ARG A 2 19.98 -4.09 11.48
N TRP A 3 21.09 -3.38 11.37
CA TRP A 3 21.14 -2.00 10.82
C TRP A 3 20.65 -1.90 9.37
N ARG A 4 21.09 -2.81 8.49
CA ARG A 4 20.64 -2.86 7.08
C ARG A 4 19.12 -3.05 6.93
N ASN A 5 18.53 -3.88 7.79
CA ASN A 5 17.07 -4.04 7.83
C ASN A 5 16.38 -2.77 8.32
N THR A 6 16.91 -2.13 9.37
CA THR A 6 16.34 -0.88 9.90
C THR A 6 16.38 0.22 8.85
N LEU A 7 17.50 0.40 8.15
CA LEU A 7 17.60 1.37 7.06
C LEU A 7 16.64 1.06 5.91
N ALA A 8 16.50 -0.21 5.53
CA ALA A 8 15.53 -0.61 4.50
C ALA A 8 14.09 -0.28 4.93
N VAL A 9 13.71 -0.56 6.18
CA VAL A 9 12.38 -0.19 6.70
C VAL A 9 12.18 1.32 6.70
N LEU A 10 13.16 2.10 7.17
CA LEU A 10 13.09 3.56 7.19
C LEU A 10 12.99 4.15 5.79
N GLY A 11 13.73 3.60 4.82
CA GLY A 11 13.66 4.02 3.42
C GLY A 11 12.32 3.68 2.75
N LEU A 12 11.62 2.65 3.22
CA LEU A 12 10.32 2.21 2.69
C LEU A 12 9.14 2.95 3.33
N LEU A 13 9.31 3.55 4.50
CA LEU A 13 8.24 4.29 5.19
C LEU A 13 7.57 5.35 4.30
N PRO A 14 8.30 6.27 3.62
CA PRO A 14 7.67 7.31 2.81
C PRO A 14 6.81 6.72 1.70
N LEU A 15 7.31 5.70 1.01
CA LEU A 15 6.58 5.01 -0.05
C LEU A 15 5.33 4.33 0.49
N ASN A 16 5.46 3.56 1.57
CA ASN A 16 4.34 2.85 2.18
C ASN A 16 3.25 3.83 2.65
N THR A 17 3.64 4.95 3.25
CA THR A 17 2.71 5.99 3.69
C THR A 17 1.97 6.63 2.53
N LEU A 18 2.66 6.95 1.43
CA LEU A 18 2.02 7.50 0.23
C LEU A 18 1.02 6.52 -0.38
N LEU A 19 1.38 5.25 -0.48
CA LEU A 19 0.51 4.22 -1.06
C LEU A 19 -0.74 3.99 -0.22
N VAL A 20 -0.58 3.80 1.09
CA VAL A 20 -1.74 3.61 1.99
C VAL A 20 -2.58 4.88 2.06
N GLY A 21 -1.97 6.06 2.10
CA GLY A 21 -2.68 7.34 2.07
C GLY A 21 -3.49 7.53 0.78
N TYR A 22 -2.94 7.11 -0.37
CA TYR A 22 -3.64 7.14 -1.64
C TYR A 22 -4.85 6.18 -1.65
N GLY A 23 -4.67 4.95 -1.16
CA GLY A 23 -5.78 4.00 -1.01
C GLY A 23 -6.88 4.54 -0.08
N TRP A 24 -6.48 5.15 1.04
CA TRP A 24 -7.42 5.72 2.01
C TRP A 24 -8.20 6.90 1.40
N LEU A 25 -7.53 7.77 0.64
CA LEU A 25 -8.17 8.86 -0.08
C LEU A 25 -9.18 8.33 -1.10
N ALA A 26 -8.81 7.31 -1.88
CA ALA A 26 -9.70 6.71 -2.88
C ALA A 26 -10.96 6.08 -2.24
N ALA A 27 -10.79 5.35 -1.13
CA ALA A 27 -11.92 4.79 -0.37
C ALA A 27 -12.80 5.90 0.23
N GLY A 28 -12.18 6.93 0.82
CA GLY A 28 -12.89 8.08 1.39
C GLY A 28 -13.70 8.86 0.36
N MET A 29 -13.17 9.08 -0.84
CA MET A 29 -13.89 9.72 -1.95
C MET A 29 -15.07 8.87 -2.43
N THR A 30 -14.91 7.54 -2.45
CA THR A 30 -16.01 6.60 -2.78
C THR A 30 -17.13 6.69 -1.75
N ALA A 31 -16.80 6.66 -0.46
CA ALA A 31 -17.77 6.79 0.63
C ALA A 31 -18.46 8.15 0.65
N TRP A 32 -17.70 9.23 0.42
CA TRP A 32 -18.24 10.59 0.35
C TRP A 32 -19.21 10.75 -0.83
N ALA A 33 -18.84 10.27 -2.02
CA ALA A 33 -19.70 10.32 -3.20
C ALA A 33 -20.98 9.50 -3.03
N ALA A 34 -20.93 8.36 -2.33
CA ALA A 34 -22.12 7.56 -2.02
C ALA A 34 -23.13 8.31 -1.12
N GLY A 35 -22.66 9.21 -0.25
CA GLY A 35 -23.51 9.98 0.66
C GLY A 35 -23.96 11.34 0.12
N PHE A 36 -23.16 11.99 -0.73
CA PHE A 36 -23.33 13.41 -1.07
C PHE A 36 -23.17 13.72 -2.57
N GLY A 37 -22.75 12.75 -3.39
CA GLY A 37 -22.48 12.97 -4.81
C GLY A 37 -23.73 12.78 -5.69
N PRO A 38 -23.96 13.62 -6.71
CA PRO A 38 -25.00 13.38 -7.71
C PRO A 38 -24.69 12.17 -8.60
N GLU A 39 -23.42 11.72 -8.64
CA GLU A 39 -22.94 10.64 -9.49
C GLU A 39 -21.94 9.75 -8.72
N PRO A 40 -21.97 8.42 -8.91
CA PRO A 40 -21.12 7.52 -8.14
C PRO A 40 -19.63 7.70 -8.52
N TYR A 41 -18.79 8.01 -7.54
CA TYR A 41 -17.34 8.01 -7.73
C TYR A 41 -16.85 6.58 -8.01
N ARG A 42 -16.10 6.42 -9.10
CA ARG A 42 -15.43 5.16 -9.44
C ARG A 42 -13.98 5.21 -8.96
N PRO A 43 -13.61 4.43 -7.94
CA PRO A 43 -12.22 4.41 -7.48
C PRO A 43 -11.26 3.86 -8.55
N PRO A 44 -10.01 4.36 -8.59
CA PRO A 44 -8.99 3.98 -9.59
C PRO A 44 -8.40 2.58 -9.27
N MET A 45 -9.21 1.54 -9.46
CA MET A 45 -8.87 0.16 -9.10
C MET A 45 -7.63 -0.38 -9.82
N ALA A 46 -7.37 0.05 -11.05
CA ALA A 46 -6.17 -0.35 -11.79
C ALA A 46 -4.88 0.19 -11.15
N GLU A 47 -4.89 1.43 -10.67
CA GLU A 47 -3.73 2.05 -10.03
C GLU A 47 -3.50 1.47 -8.62
N LEU A 48 -4.57 1.22 -7.87
CA LEU A 48 -4.49 0.53 -6.58
C LEU A 48 -3.99 -0.91 -6.74
N GLY A 49 -4.44 -1.61 -7.78
CA GLY A 49 -3.91 -2.94 -8.14
C GLY A 49 -2.43 -2.91 -8.51
N ALA A 50 -1.99 -1.92 -9.29
CA ALA A 50 -0.58 -1.72 -9.62
C ALA A 50 0.26 -1.39 -8.37
N ALA A 51 -0.27 -0.58 -7.46
CA ALA A 51 0.35 -0.29 -6.17
C ALA A 51 0.53 -1.56 -5.31
N CYS A 52 -0.50 -2.39 -5.20
CA CYS A 52 -0.43 -3.69 -4.52
C CYS A 52 0.65 -4.60 -5.15
N GLY A 53 0.68 -4.69 -6.48
CA GLY A 53 1.70 -5.46 -7.20
C GLY A 53 3.12 -4.94 -6.94
N GLY A 54 3.30 -3.62 -6.92
CA GLY A 54 4.58 -2.97 -6.61
C GLY A 54 5.08 -3.28 -5.19
N VAL A 55 4.21 -3.14 -4.18
CA VAL A 55 4.50 -3.48 -2.78
C VAL A 55 4.90 -4.95 -2.64
N ALA A 56 4.16 -5.85 -3.28
CA ALA A 56 4.46 -7.28 -3.28
C ALA A 56 5.83 -7.58 -3.92
N LEU A 57 6.13 -6.98 -5.08
CA LEU A 57 7.42 -7.13 -5.75
C LEU A 57 8.58 -6.62 -4.88
N ILE A 58 8.43 -5.46 -4.24
CA ILE A 58 9.43 -4.92 -3.32
C ILE A 58 9.67 -5.89 -2.16
N GLY A 59 8.60 -6.46 -1.58
CA GLY A 59 8.71 -7.49 -0.55
C GLY A 59 9.51 -8.71 -0.99
N VAL A 60 9.27 -9.21 -2.20
CA VAL A 60 10.01 -10.35 -2.78
C VAL A 60 11.49 -10.01 -2.99
N VAL A 61 11.80 -8.83 -3.53
CA VAL A 61 13.19 -8.38 -3.73
C VAL A 61 13.93 -8.27 -2.39
N LEU A 62 13.29 -7.70 -1.37
CA LEU A 62 13.87 -7.61 -0.02
C LEU A 62 14.09 -8.99 0.60
N TRP A 63 13.19 -9.93 0.36
CA TRP A 63 13.34 -11.31 0.81
C TRP A 63 14.56 -11.99 0.18
N TRP A 64 14.70 -11.89 -1.15
CA TRP A 64 15.88 -12.37 -1.88
C TRP A 64 17.19 -11.71 -1.43
N ALA A 65 17.16 -10.42 -1.07
CA ALA A 65 18.31 -9.70 -0.52
C ALA A 65 18.67 -10.07 0.94
N GLY A 66 17.94 -11.00 1.56
CA GLY A 66 18.15 -11.41 2.96
C GLY A 66 17.61 -10.40 3.99
N LEU A 67 16.85 -9.40 3.56
CA LEU A 67 16.23 -8.37 4.41
C LEU A 67 14.83 -8.80 4.89
N ARG A 68 14.77 -9.95 5.56
CA ARG A 68 13.50 -10.61 5.93
C ARG A 68 12.56 -9.74 6.77
N ARG A 69 13.08 -8.84 7.62
CA ARG A 69 12.24 -7.94 8.43
C ARG A 69 11.62 -6.83 7.59
N ALA A 70 12.39 -6.26 6.66
CA ALA A 70 11.88 -5.26 5.72
C ALA A 70 10.86 -5.88 4.76
N ALA A 71 11.09 -7.13 4.32
CA ALA A 71 10.12 -7.88 3.52
C ALA A 71 8.82 -8.13 4.29
N ALA A 72 8.89 -8.56 5.56
CA ALA A 72 7.71 -8.73 6.41
C ALA A 72 6.97 -7.41 6.65
N PHE A 73 7.68 -6.29 6.74
CA PHE A 73 7.08 -4.96 6.90
C PHE A 73 6.21 -4.55 5.70
N GLN A 74 6.54 -5.02 4.49
CA GLN A 74 5.73 -4.78 3.28
C GLN A 74 4.36 -5.47 3.32
N ALA A 75 4.14 -6.44 4.22
CA ALA A 75 2.81 -7.04 4.40
C ALA A 75 1.79 -6.05 4.97
N VAL A 76 2.22 -5.08 5.78
CA VAL A 76 1.32 -4.08 6.41
C VAL A 76 0.64 -3.20 5.36
N PRO A 77 1.36 -2.46 4.48
CA PRO A 77 0.71 -1.65 3.45
C PRO A 77 -0.04 -2.51 2.43
N LEU A 78 0.44 -3.73 2.12
CA LEU A 78 -0.24 -4.64 1.20
C LEU A 78 -1.63 -5.04 1.73
N LEU A 79 -1.71 -5.46 3.00
CA LEU A 79 -2.97 -5.82 3.64
C LEU A 79 -3.91 -4.62 3.79
N ALA A 80 -3.36 -3.44 4.12
CA ALA A 80 -4.14 -2.22 4.22
C ALA A 80 -4.77 -1.84 2.87
N LEU A 81 -4.00 -1.86 1.78
CA LEU A 81 -4.51 -1.61 0.44
C LEU A 81 -5.54 -2.65 0.01
N LEU A 82 -5.26 -3.93 0.27
CA LEU A 82 -6.19 -5.01 -0.06
C LEU A 82 -7.53 -4.84 0.66
N ALA A 83 -7.49 -4.50 1.96
CA ALA A 83 -8.69 -4.23 2.74
C ALA A 83 -9.50 -3.06 2.18
N LEU A 84 -8.82 -2.00 1.72
CA LEU A 84 -9.45 -0.82 1.11
C LEU A 84 -10.02 -1.06 -0.28
N MET A 85 -9.51 -2.07 -1.00
CA MET A 85 -10.09 -2.49 -2.29
C MET A 85 -11.30 -3.42 -2.13
N LEU A 86 -11.42 -4.10 -0.98
CA LEU A 86 -12.49 -5.05 -0.69
C LEU A 86 -13.69 -4.45 0.07
N GLY A 87 -13.50 -3.33 0.76
CA GLY A 87 -14.54 -2.58 1.48
C GLY A 87 -15.19 -1.51 0.63
#